data_AF-A0A8J9UVT1-F1
#
_entry.id   AF-A0A8J9UVT1-F1
#
_cell.length_a   1.000
_cell.length_b   1.000
_cell.length_c   1.000
_cell.angle_alpha   90.00
_cell.angle_beta   90.00
_cell.angle_gamma   90.00
#
_symmetry.space_group_name_H-M   'P 1'
#
loop_
_entity.id
_entity.type
_entity.pdbx_description
1 polymer ?
#
loop_
_entity_poly.entity_id
_entity_poly.type
_entity_poly.pdbx_seq_one_letter_code
_entity_poly.pdbx_strand_id
1 'polypeptide(L)'
;MPVELNSLTEGWLELESDPGLFTLLLEDFGVKGVQVEEIYDLHKPLESPVYGFIFLFRWIEERRSRRKFVEQTESFVRDEETINNIFFAQQMVPNSCATHALLSILLNCPNLHLGETLSRLKHHTLGMNPENKGWAIGNTPELACAHNSHAIPQARKKTDKNAGVSTGRFTGEAYHFVSFVPINGHLFELDGLKPFPTDHGPWAMDEDWTDNFRRVMAERLGRDAGEQVHDIRFNLMAVVPDRRIALTQRLNMLEINQKRVKEAISKIGKHLRHLLNKNKDFNDETMSQNNGTDGISDNCIQISEDATLNALDASEVSSLDIDFTHSITIEIGSMERAQFDNSLSLADPVEPTTLLKFVTINGENEILSEIYPTSTTALVKSNDMPIVLCTEVIPEQPYRMRKLLFTHSELNSLMSSIISEVQSCQQALNDENDKRDMYKVDDCRRTHNYDEFICTFLSMLAERGVLGELVAAQLERGRSARARRRRPRPRPRARPRPRPRARK
;
A
#
# COMPACT_ATOMS: atom_id res chain seq x y z
N MET A 1 -25.20 29.88 0.17
CA MET A 1 -25.20 30.74 -1.03
C MET A 1 -25.44 29.84 -2.23
N PRO A 2 -26.48 30.04 -3.05
CA PRO A 2 -26.66 29.25 -4.25
C PRO A 2 -25.50 29.54 -5.20
N VAL A 3 -24.75 28.51 -5.59
CA VAL A 3 -23.68 28.63 -6.59
C VAL A 3 -24.37 28.96 -7.91
N GLU A 4 -24.11 30.13 -8.49
CA GLU A 4 -24.62 30.48 -9.81
C GLU A 4 -24.09 29.46 -10.82
N LEU A 5 -24.99 28.67 -11.43
CA LEU A 5 -24.65 27.62 -12.42
C LEU A 5 -23.83 28.16 -13.62
N ASN A 6 -23.80 29.47 -13.83
CA ASN A 6 -23.20 30.10 -15.01
C ASN A 6 -21.66 30.24 -14.97
N SER A 7 -20.96 29.82 -13.91
CA SER A 7 -19.48 29.90 -13.87
C SER A 7 -18.73 28.65 -13.38
N LEU A 8 -19.33 27.45 -13.50
CA LEU A 8 -18.66 26.22 -13.05
C LEU A 8 -17.37 25.90 -13.84
N THR A 9 -17.31 26.30 -15.12
CA THR A 9 -16.18 26.03 -16.03
C THR A 9 -15.03 27.04 -15.93
N GLU A 10 -15.25 28.21 -15.33
CA GLU A 10 -14.23 29.26 -15.16
C GLU A 10 -13.68 29.34 -13.71
N GLY A 11 -14.19 28.51 -12.81
CA GLY A 11 -13.98 28.62 -11.36
C GLY A 11 -12.98 27.65 -10.74
N TRP A 12 -12.29 26.80 -11.50
CA TRP A 12 -11.37 25.80 -10.93
C TRP A 12 -10.03 26.41 -10.53
N LEU A 13 -9.57 26.09 -9.32
CA LEU A 13 -8.39 26.66 -8.69
C LEU A 13 -7.19 25.71 -8.79
N GLU A 14 -5.98 26.26 -8.87
CA GLU A 14 -4.76 25.44 -8.88
C GLU A 14 -4.57 24.69 -7.54
N LEU A 15 -4.29 23.39 -7.61
CA LEU A 15 -4.00 22.53 -6.46
C LEU A 15 -2.52 22.16 -6.35
N GLU A 16 -2.07 21.92 -5.13
CA GLU A 16 -0.72 21.41 -4.86
C GLU A 16 -0.62 19.90 -5.13
N SER A 17 0.58 19.44 -5.44
CA SER A 17 0.88 18.01 -5.61
C SER A 17 1.21 17.39 -4.26
N ASP A 18 0.19 16.93 -3.55
CA ASP A 18 0.31 16.35 -2.21
C ASP A 18 -0.55 15.06 -2.11
N PRO A 19 0.02 13.91 -1.70
CA PRO A 19 -0.76 12.67 -1.59
C PRO A 19 -1.88 12.76 -0.55
N GLY A 20 -1.69 13.55 0.51
CA GLY A 20 -2.73 13.80 1.52
C GLY A 20 -3.92 14.55 0.95
N LEU A 21 -3.67 15.64 0.23
CA LEU A 21 -4.67 16.39 -0.52
C LEU A 21 -5.45 15.50 -1.48
N PHE A 22 -4.74 14.73 -2.31
CA PHE A 22 -5.39 13.85 -3.30
C PHE A 22 -6.23 12.76 -2.63
N THR A 23 -5.75 12.24 -1.49
CA THR A 23 -6.49 11.26 -0.69
C THR A 23 -7.79 11.84 -0.11
N LEU A 24 -7.75 13.06 0.45
CA LEU A 24 -8.94 13.73 0.96
C LEU A 24 -9.91 14.11 -0.16
N LEU A 25 -9.38 14.56 -1.31
CA LEU A 25 -10.18 14.87 -2.50
C LEU A 25 -10.95 13.65 -3.02
N LEU A 26 -10.37 12.45 -2.97
CA LEU A 26 -11.06 11.20 -3.29
C LEU A 26 -12.23 10.92 -2.33
N GLU A 27 -12.04 11.16 -1.03
CA GLU A 27 -13.09 11.02 -0.02
C GLU A 27 -14.24 12.01 -0.28
N ASP A 28 -13.92 13.25 -0.63
CA ASP A 28 -14.90 14.30 -0.96
C ASP A 28 -15.66 13.99 -2.27
N PHE A 29 -15.06 13.25 -3.21
CA PHE A 29 -15.78 12.69 -4.37
C PHE A 29 -16.74 11.55 -4.01
N GLY A 30 -16.64 11.01 -2.79
CA GLY A 30 -17.44 9.90 -2.28
C GLY A 30 -16.85 8.51 -2.58
N VAL A 31 -15.59 8.44 -3.04
CA VAL A 31 -14.89 7.18 -3.30
C VAL A 31 -14.48 6.54 -1.98
N LYS A 32 -14.65 5.22 -1.85
CA LYS A 32 -14.32 4.49 -0.62
C LYS A 32 -13.22 3.46 -0.84
N GLY A 33 -12.38 3.30 0.18
CA GLY A 33 -11.35 2.27 0.22
C GLY A 33 -10.16 2.53 -0.70
N VAL A 34 -9.91 3.79 -1.05
CA VAL A 34 -8.81 4.22 -1.93
C VAL A 34 -8.03 5.32 -1.24
N GLN A 35 -6.72 5.32 -1.43
CA GLN A 35 -5.83 6.41 -1.02
C GLN A 35 -4.75 6.66 -2.06
N VAL A 36 -4.02 7.75 -1.88
CA VAL A 36 -2.90 8.13 -2.74
C VAL A 36 -1.61 8.12 -1.92
N GLU A 37 -0.56 7.54 -2.50
CA GLU A 37 0.77 7.46 -1.90
C GLU A 37 1.83 8.03 -2.82
N GLU A 38 2.77 8.76 -2.25
CA GLU A 38 3.92 9.27 -2.99
C GLU A 38 4.97 8.19 -3.19
N ILE A 39 5.54 8.12 -4.39
CA ILE A 39 6.58 7.18 -4.77
C ILE A 39 7.92 7.92 -4.79
N TYR A 40 8.73 7.71 -3.74
CA TYR A 40 10.07 8.29 -3.63
C TYR A 40 11.14 7.49 -4.37
N ASP A 41 10.97 6.17 -4.46
CA ASP A 41 11.90 5.26 -5.12
C ASP A 41 11.15 4.34 -6.08
N LEU A 42 11.43 4.48 -7.38
CA LEU A 42 10.81 3.71 -8.45
C LEU A 42 11.17 2.20 -8.37
N HIS A 43 12.30 1.87 -7.75
CA HIS A 43 12.78 0.48 -7.63
C HIS A 43 12.26 -0.23 -6.38
N LYS A 44 11.67 0.51 -5.42
CA LYS A 44 11.07 -0.12 -4.24
C LYS A 44 9.87 -0.97 -4.69
N PRO A 45 9.77 -2.26 -4.28
CA PRO A 45 8.58 -3.06 -4.49
C PRO A 45 7.35 -2.38 -3.87
N LEU A 46 6.22 -2.46 -4.56
CA LEU A 46 4.96 -1.91 -4.07
C LEU A 46 4.31 -2.95 -3.17
N GLU A 47 3.94 -2.54 -1.96
CA GLU A 47 3.43 -3.44 -0.91
C GLU A 47 1.95 -3.82 -1.11
N SER A 48 1.23 -3.07 -1.96
CA SER A 48 -0.20 -3.24 -2.25
C SER A 48 -0.45 -3.21 -3.75
N PRO A 49 -1.54 -3.83 -4.24
CA PRO A 49 -1.95 -3.64 -5.63
C PRO A 49 -2.15 -2.15 -5.92
N VAL A 50 -1.83 -1.75 -7.15
CA VAL A 50 -1.95 -0.36 -7.60
C VAL A 50 -3.05 -0.27 -8.63
N TYR A 51 -3.87 0.79 -8.55
CA TYR A 51 -4.93 1.07 -9.52
C TYR A 51 -4.42 1.89 -10.70
N GLY A 52 -3.45 2.76 -10.45
CA GLY A 52 -2.78 3.57 -11.47
C GLY A 52 -1.76 4.51 -10.84
N PHE A 53 -0.97 5.17 -11.69
CA PHE A 53 0.01 6.17 -11.27
C PHE A 53 -0.36 7.55 -11.79
N ILE A 54 -0.08 8.58 -10.99
CA ILE A 54 -0.18 9.99 -11.37
C ILE A 54 1.23 10.55 -11.42
N PHE A 55 1.63 11.03 -12.60
CA PHE A 55 2.94 11.64 -12.80
C PHE A 55 2.78 13.14 -13.06
N LEU A 56 3.45 13.94 -12.23
CA LEU A 56 3.55 15.37 -12.38
C LEU A 56 4.92 15.74 -12.96
N PHE A 57 4.92 16.58 -13.98
CA PHE A 57 6.15 17.17 -14.51
C PHE A 57 5.95 18.64 -14.87
N ARG A 58 7.07 19.36 -14.98
CA ARG A 58 7.05 20.74 -15.49
C ARG A 58 6.65 20.73 -16.97
N TRP A 59 5.51 21.34 -17.27
CA TRP A 59 5.01 21.46 -18.63
C TRP A 59 5.86 22.47 -19.42
N ILE A 60 6.25 22.07 -20.63
CA ILE A 60 7.01 22.91 -21.56
C ILE A 60 6.19 23.03 -22.83
N GLU A 61 5.74 24.24 -23.13
CA GLU A 61 5.06 24.54 -24.38
C GLU A 61 5.92 24.10 -25.58
N GLU A 62 5.35 23.28 -26.47
CA GLU A 62 6.03 22.62 -27.59
C GLU A 62 6.83 23.61 -28.47
N ARG A 63 6.37 24.85 -28.64
CA ARG A 63 7.11 25.88 -29.40
C ARG A 63 8.45 26.28 -28.78
N ARG A 64 8.64 26.06 -27.47
CA ARG A 64 9.85 26.37 -26.70
C ARG A 64 10.79 25.17 -26.57
N SER A 65 10.36 23.95 -26.89
CA SER A 65 11.14 22.71 -26.76
C SER A 65 12.13 22.47 -27.93
N ARG A 66 12.57 23.53 -28.63
CA ARG A 66 13.47 23.45 -29.81
C ARG A 66 14.86 22.83 -29.58
N ARG A 67 15.14 22.26 -28.40
CA ARG A 67 16.36 21.51 -28.10
C ARG A 67 15.97 20.11 -27.62
N LYS A 68 16.25 19.11 -28.47
CA LYS A 68 16.25 17.67 -28.20
C LYS A 68 14.92 17.09 -27.70
N PHE A 69 13.88 17.08 -28.54
CA PHE A 69 12.94 15.97 -28.50
C PHE A 69 13.26 15.12 -29.72
N VAL A 70 13.86 13.95 -29.51
CA VAL A 70 13.77 12.88 -30.50
C VAL A 70 12.28 12.65 -30.65
N GLU A 71 11.73 12.62 -31.87
CA GLU A 71 10.38 12.11 -32.11
C GLU A 71 10.36 10.66 -31.61
N GLN A 72 10.09 10.48 -30.32
CA GLN A 72 9.57 9.21 -29.83
C GLN A 72 8.22 9.13 -30.52
N THR A 73 8.10 8.20 -31.47
CA THR A 73 6.85 7.92 -32.17
C THR A 73 5.84 7.50 -31.11
N GLU A 74 5.11 8.48 -30.54
CA GLU A 74 4.09 8.20 -29.54
C GLU A 74 3.04 7.31 -30.22
N SER A 75 2.88 6.10 -29.68
CA SER A 75 1.95 5.07 -30.12
C SER A 75 0.52 5.47 -29.75
N PHE A 76 0.03 6.53 -30.40
CA PHE A 76 -1.31 7.03 -30.20
C PHE A 76 -2.34 6.01 -30.67
N VAL A 77 -3.33 5.74 -29.82
CA VAL A 77 -4.54 5.05 -30.23
C VAL A 77 -5.42 6.07 -30.95
N ARG A 78 -5.69 5.82 -32.23
CA ARG A 78 -6.51 6.69 -33.09
C ARG A 78 -7.87 6.08 -33.44
N ASP A 79 -8.10 4.84 -33.04
CA ASP A 79 -9.36 4.14 -33.26
C ASP A 79 -10.45 4.71 -32.34
N GLU A 80 -11.48 5.30 -32.93
CA GLU A 80 -12.54 6.00 -32.19
C GLU A 80 -13.33 5.06 -31.28
N GLU A 81 -13.58 3.82 -31.71
CA GLU A 81 -14.30 2.83 -30.91
C GLU A 81 -13.51 2.50 -29.64
N THR A 82 -12.22 2.21 -29.77
CA THR A 82 -11.32 1.96 -28.65
C THR A 82 -11.25 3.16 -27.69
N ILE A 83 -11.09 4.37 -28.22
CA ILE A 83 -11.04 5.61 -27.41
C ILE A 83 -12.35 5.84 -26.66
N ASN A 84 -13.49 5.62 -27.30
CA ASN A 84 -14.80 5.85 -26.71
C ASN A 84 -15.16 4.79 -25.65
N ASN A 85 -14.64 3.56 -25.81
CA ASN A 85 -14.81 2.45 -24.89
C ASN A 85 -14.01 2.60 -23.59
N ILE A 86 -12.88 3.32 -23.60
CA ILE A 86 -12.15 3.67 -22.37
C ILE A 86 -12.60 5.03 -21.82
N PHE A 87 -12.38 5.29 -20.53
CA PHE A 87 -12.55 6.63 -19.98
C PHE A 87 -11.30 7.48 -20.24
N PHE A 88 -11.24 8.10 -21.43
CA PHE A 88 -10.25 9.13 -21.76
C PHE A 88 -10.98 10.47 -21.96
N ALA A 89 -10.60 11.49 -21.18
CA ALA A 89 -11.23 12.81 -21.20
C ALA A 89 -10.18 13.89 -21.48
N GLN A 90 -10.47 14.78 -22.44
CA GLN A 90 -9.65 15.96 -22.68
C GLN A 90 -9.93 17.03 -21.63
N GLN A 91 -8.88 17.71 -21.19
CA GLN A 91 -9.00 18.75 -20.19
C GLN A 91 -9.53 20.04 -20.83
N MET A 92 -10.85 20.23 -20.74
CA MET A 92 -11.53 21.43 -21.24
C MET A 92 -11.50 22.60 -20.26
N VAL A 93 -11.34 22.30 -18.96
CA VAL A 93 -11.34 23.29 -17.89
C VAL A 93 -9.91 23.57 -17.41
N PRO A 94 -9.48 24.85 -17.31
CA PRO A 94 -8.15 25.17 -16.79
C PRO A 94 -8.05 24.80 -15.30
N ASN A 95 -6.83 24.49 -14.83
CA ASN A 95 -6.52 24.09 -13.45
C ASN A 95 -7.19 22.80 -12.93
N SER A 96 -8.03 22.11 -13.72
CA SER A 96 -8.68 20.86 -13.30
C SER A 96 -7.82 19.60 -13.47
N CYS A 97 -6.52 19.74 -13.71
CA CYS A 97 -5.60 18.65 -14.08
C CYS A 97 -5.49 17.57 -13.00
N ALA A 98 -5.42 17.95 -11.71
CA ALA A 98 -5.38 17.02 -10.59
C ALA A 98 -6.60 16.09 -10.55
N THR A 99 -7.81 16.67 -10.68
CA THR A 99 -9.06 15.89 -10.75
C THR A 99 -9.14 15.06 -12.02
N HIS A 100 -8.73 15.58 -13.18
CA HIS A 100 -8.70 14.81 -14.41
C HIS A 100 -7.79 13.59 -14.31
N ALA A 101 -6.62 13.73 -13.68
CA ALA A 101 -5.70 12.63 -13.49
C ALA A 101 -6.30 11.53 -12.59
N LEU A 102 -6.91 11.91 -11.46
CA LEU A 102 -7.61 10.97 -10.58
C LEU A 102 -8.75 10.25 -11.31
N LEU A 103 -9.64 10.99 -11.98
CA LEU A 103 -10.79 10.40 -12.69
C LEU A 103 -10.36 9.47 -13.82
N SER A 104 -9.30 9.82 -14.55
CA SER A 104 -8.71 8.97 -15.60
C SER A 104 -8.27 7.61 -15.08
N ILE A 105 -7.85 7.51 -13.81
CA ILE A 105 -7.53 6.22 -13.18
C ILE A 105 -8.81 5.55 -12.71
N LEU A 106 -9.56 6.21 -11.81
CA LEU A 106 -10.70 5.61 -11.11
C LEU A 106 -11.77 5.07 -12.06
N LEU A 107 -12.08 5.82 -13.12
CA LEU A 107 -13.17 5.48 -14.04
C LEU A 107 -12.79 4.38 -15.03
N ASN A 108 -11.50 4.05 -15.15
CA ASN A 108 -11.01 2.89 -15.88
C ASN A 108 -10.83 1.64 -14.99
N CYS A 109 -10.98 1.75 -13.67
CA CYS A 109 -10.96 0.60 -12.77
C CYS A 109 -12.37 -0.05 -12.65
N PRO A 110 -12.53 -1.36 -12.91
CA PRO A 110 -13.84 -2.02 -12.86
C PRO A 110 -14.31 -2.34 -11.44
N ASN A 111 -13.39 -2.67 -10.52
CA ASN A 111 -13.72 -3.23 -9.20
C ASN A 111 -13.69 -2.20 -8.06
N LEU A 112 -13.95 -0.92 -8.37
CA LEU A 112 -13.84 0.17 -7.40
C LEU A 112 -15.21 0.68 -6.95
N HIS A 113 -15.36 0.93 -5.64
CA HIS A 113 -16.53 1.60 -5.09
C HIS A 113 -16.42 3.12 -5.33
N LEU A 114 -16.84 3.55 -6.53
CA LEU A 114 -16.74 4.92 -7.03
C LEU A 114 -17.58 5.96 -6.26
N GLY A 115 -18.61 5.53 -5.54
CA GLY A 115 -19.59 6.43 -4.93
C GLY A 115 -20.59 6.99 -5.96
N GLU A 116 -21.60 7.70 -5.48
CA GLU A 116 -22.75 8.10 -6.31
C GLU A 116 -22.37 9.04 -7.45
N THR A 117 -21.61 10.10 -7.15
CA THR A 117 -21.21 11.14 -8.11
C THR A 117 -20.41 10.55 -9.27
N LEU A 118 -19.38 9.77 -8.98
CA LEU A 118 -18.50 9.21 -10.00
C LEU A 118 -19.17 8.07 -10.77
N SER A 119 -20.00 7.24 -10.12
CA SER A 119 -20.81 6.25 -10.82
C SER A 119 -21.78 6.91 -11.82
N ARG A 120 -22.43 8.00 -11.42
CA ARG A 120 -23.32 8.79 -12.29
C ARG A 120 -22.56 9.41 -13.46
N LEU A 121 -21.40 10.00 -13.21
CA LEU A 121 -20.55 10.56 -14.27
C LEU A 121 -20.08 9.48 -15.26
N LYS A 122 -19.61 8.33 -14.76
CA LYS A 122 -19.17 7.20 -15.61
C LYS A 122 -20.29 6.70 -16.51
N HIS A 123 -21.50 6.55 -15.97
CA HIS A 123 -22.65 6.13 -16.75
C HIS A 123 -23.08 7.17 -17.78
N HIS A 124 -23.15 8.44 -17.38
CA HIS A 124 -23.55 9.55 -18.26
C HIS A 124 -22.59 9.72 -19.45
N THR A 125 -21.31 9.46 -19.25
CA THR A 125 -20.26 9.68 -20.26
C THR A 125 -19.93 8.46 -21.12
N LEU A 126 -20.67 7.36 -20.96
CA LEU A 126 -20.46 6.14 -21.73
C LEU A 126 -20.67 6.41 -23.23
N GLY A 127 -19.68 6.07 -24.06
CA GLY A 127 -19.72 6.29 -25.51
C GLY A 127 -19.51 7.74 -25.96
N MET A 128 -19.30 8.68 -25.05
CA MET A 128 -18.94 10.06 -25.41
C MET A 128 -17.50 10.14 -25.93
N ASN A 129 -17.26 11.08 -26.84
CA ASN A 129 -15.92 11.43 -27.27
C ASN A 129 -15.12 12.12 -26.13
N PRO A 130 -13.78 12.19 -26.23
CA PRO A 130 -12.95 12.74 -25.15
C PRO A 130 -13.25 14.18 -24.75
N GLU A 131 -13.65 15.02 -25.72
CA GLU A 131 -14.02 16.42 -25.48
C GLU A 131 -15.29 16.52 -24.62
N ASN A 132 -16.34 15.77 -24.98
CA ASN A 132 -17.60 15.75 -24.23
C ASN A 132 -17.42 15.13 -22.83
N LYS A 133 -16.55 14.12 -22.69
CA LYS A 133 -16.14 13.61 -21.37
C LYS A 133 -15.51 14.72 -20.52
N GLY A 134 -14.64 15.53 -21.11
CA GLY A 134 -14.01 16.69 -20.47
C GLY A 134 -15.01 17.75 -20.00
N TRP A 135 -15.95 18.14 -20.88
CA TRP A 135 -17.02 19.07 -20.50
C TRP A 135 -17.95 18.51 -19.42
N ALA A 136 -18.24 17.20 -19.44
CA ALA A 136 -19.04 16.57 -18.40
C ALA A 136 -18.34 16.65 -17.02
N ILE A 137 -17.03 16.47 -16.96
CA ILE A 137 -16.25 16.68 -15.72
C ILE A 137 -16.38 18.13 -15.26
N GLY A 138 -16.12 19.09 -16.15
CA GLY A 138 -16.16 20.52 -15.84
C GLY A 138 -17.52 21.03 -15.36
N ASN A 139 -18.60 20.41 -15.83
CA ASN A 139 -19.98 20.77 -15.49
C ASN A 139 -20.57 19.94 -14.33
N THR A 140 -19.77 19.13 -13.64
CA THR A 140 -20.22 18.40 -12.44
C THR A 140 -19.90 19.25 -11.19
N PRO A 141 -20.91 19.91 -10.58
CA PRO A 141 -20.67 20.89 -9.51
C PRO A 141 -20.06 20.27 -8.25
N GLU A 142 -20.39 19.02 -7.94
CA GLU A 142 -19.82 18.31 -6.79
C GLU A 142 -18.30 18.17 -6.92
N LEU A 143 -17.80 17.89 -8.12
CA LEU A 143 -16.36 17.76 -8.38
C LEU A 143 -15.66 19.11 -8.29
N ALA A 144 -16.25 20.17 -8.87
CA ALA A 144 -15.70 21.51 -8.79
C ALA A 144 -15.67 22.04 -7.34
N CYS A 145 -16.71 21.76 -6.56
CA CYS A 145 -16.80 22.14 -5.15
C CYS A 145 -15.71 21.46 -4.31
N ALA A 146 -15.61 20.13 -4.41
CA ALA A 146 -14.58 19.35 -3.72
C ALA A 146 -13.17 19.73 -4.17
N HIS A 147 -12.93 19.95 -5.46
CA HIS A 147 -11.64 20.41 -5.94
C HIS A 147 -11.26 21.77 -5.32
N ASN A 148 -12.16 22.74 -5.34
CA ASN A 148 -11.89 24.10 -4.87
C ASN A 148 -11.86 24.25 -3.34
N SER A 149 -12.37 23.27 -2.57
CA SER A 149 -12.26 23.27 -1.11
C SER A 149 -10.81 23.10 -0.66
N HIS A 150 -10.01 22.33 -1.41
CA HIS A 150 -8.61 22.03 -1.12
C HIS A 150 -7.60 23.07 -1.66
N ALA A 151 -8.09 24.11 -2.35
CA ALA A 151 -7.22 25.14 -2.91
C ALA A 151 -6.75 26.18 -1.86
N ILE A 152 -5.50 26.62 -1.98
CA ILE A 152 -4.94 27.66 -1.11
C ILE A 152 -5.65 29.01 -1.36
N PRO A 153 -5.88 29.85 -0.33
CA PRO A 153 -6.50 31.17 -0.48
C PRO A 153 -5.85 32.08 -1.53
N GLN A 154 -4.55 31.94 -1.78
CA GLN A 154 -3.83 32.71 -2.80
C GLN A 154 -4.30 32.37 -4.22
N ALA A 155 -4.70 31.12 -4.49
CA ALA A 155 -5.25 30.72 -5.78
C ALA A 155 -6.55 31.48 -6.08
N ARG A 156 -7.40 31.68 -5.05
CA ARG A 156 -8.63 32.48 -5.14
C ARG A 156 -8.37 33.96 -5.46
N LYS A 157 -7.25 34.52 -4.99
CA LYS A 157 -6.88 35.92 -5.27
C LYS A 157 -6.28 36.11 -6.67
N LYS A 158 -5.74 35.06 -7.29
CA LYS A 158 -5.15 35.12 -8.64
C LYS A 158 -6.23 35.16 -9.73
N THR A 159 -7.35 34.46 -9.55
CA THR A 159 -8.47 34.44 -10.50
C THR A 159 -9.07 35.84 -10.67
N ASP A 160 -9.24 36.60 -9.59
CA ASP A 160 -9.82 37.96 -9.62
C ASP A 160 -8.95 38.98 -10.38
N LYS A 161 -7.63 38.77 -10.47
CA LYS A 161 -6.70 39.70 -11.13
C LYS A 161 -6.48 39.44 -12.61
N ASN A 162 -6.90 38.28 -13.11
CA ASN A 162 -6.69 37.87 -14.51
C ASN A 162 -7.82 38.28 -15.47
N ALA A 163 -8.81 39.07 -15.02
CA ALA A 163 -9.79 39.71 -15.92
C ALA A 163 -9.18 40.84 -16.79
N GLY A 164 -7.91 41.21 -16.58
CA GLY A 164 -7.14 42.11 -17.43
C GLY A 164 -5.94 41.40 -18.02
N VAL A 165 -5.86 41.30 -19.35
CA VAL A 165 -4.75 40.70 -20.09
C VAL A 165 -3.42 41.36 -19.69
N SER A 166 -2.62 40.67 -18.88
CA SER A 166 -1.24 41.06 -18.60
C SER A 166 -0.37 40.83 -19.84
N THR A 167 0.01 41.92 -20.52
CA THR A 167 1.01 41.95 -21.60
C THR A 167 2.46 41.84 -21.09
N GLY A 168 2.67 41.55 -19.81
CA GLY A 168 3.97 41.17 -19.26
C GLY A 168 4.24 39.68 -19.48
N ARG A 169 5.41 39.32 -20.02
CA ARG A 169 5.87 37.92 -20.15
C ARG A 169 5.80 37.23 -18.78
N PHE A 170 4.71 36.52 -18.52
CA PHE A 170 4.60 35.62 -17.39
C PHE A 170 5.54 34.45 -17.63
N THR A 171 6.62 34.39 -16.86
CA THR A 171 7.58 33.27 -16.84
C THR A 171 7.23 32.25 -15.77
N GLY A 172 5.94 32.09 -15.44
CA GLY A 172 5.51 31.05 -14.50
C GLY A 172 5.84 29.68 -15.07
N GLU A 173 6.44 28.82 -14.26
CA GLU A 173 6.58 27.40 -14.59
C GLU A 173 5.19 26.77 -14.42
N ALA A 174 4.64 26.23 -15.52
CA ALA A 174 3.41 25.46 -15.48
C ALA A 174 3.76 24.00 -15.23
N TYR A 175 2.93 23.30 -14.46
CA TYR A 175 3.05 21.89 -14.17
C TYR A 175 1.83 21.15 -14.68
N HIS A 176 2.01 19.88 -15.07
CA HIS A 176 0.96 19.07 -15.67
C HIS A 176 0.95 17.65 -15.13
N PHE A 177 -0.25 17.12 -14.90
CA PHE A 177 -0.48 15.76 -14.43
C PHE A 177 -0.89 14.86 -15.59
N VAL A 178 -0.32 13.66 -15.61
CA VAL A 178 -0.73 12.57 -16.51
C VAL A 178 -0.97 11.30 -15.71
N SER A 179 -1.84 10.43 -16.22
CA SER A 179 -2.18 9.18 -15.54
C SER A 179 -1.71 7.97 -16.32
N PHE A 180 -1.22 6.96 -15.60
CA PHE A 180 -0.89 5.65 -16.14
C PHE A 180 -1.82 4.61 -15.54
N VAL A 181 -2.47 3.81 -16.39
CA VAL A 181 -3.51 2.85 -15.95
C VAL A 181 -3.46 1.57 -16.79
N PRO A 182 -3.57 0.37 -16.17
CA PRO A 182 -3.72 -0.87 -16.90
C PRO A 182 -5.15 -1.01 -17.45
N ILE A 183 -5.29 -1.20 -18.76
CA ILE A 183 -6.59 -1.44 -19.42
C ILE A 183 -6.43 -2.63 -20.37
N ASN A 184 -7.24 -3.68 -20.18
CA ASN A 184 -7.28 -4.86 -21.05
C ASN A 184 -5.90 -5.50 -21.34
N GLY A 185 -5.01 -5.57 -20.34
CA GLY A 185 -3.67 -6.15 -20.49
C GLY A 185 -2.63 -5.22 -21.10
N HIS A 186 -2.97 -3.95 -21.35
CA HIS A 186 -2.10 -2.93 -21.92
C HIS A 186 -1.90 -1.75 -20.95
N LEU A 187 -0.73 -1.13 -20.99
CA LEU A 187 -0.42 0.06 -20.19
C LEU A 187 -0.76 1.33 -20.97
N PHE A 188 -1.74 2.10 -20.49
CA PHE A 188 -2.13 3.35 -21.11
C PHE A 188 -1.59 4.57 -20.36
N GLU A 189 -1.11 5.56 -21.09
CA GLU A 189 -0.89 6.93 -20.61
C GLU A 189 -2.04 7.83 -21.09
N LEU A 190 -2.72 8.44 -20.12
CA LEU A 190 -3.87 9.32 -20.31
C LEU A 190 -3.47 10.74 -19.94
N ASP A 191 -3.20 11.55 -20.96
CA ASP A 191 -2.88 12.96 -20.85
C ASP A 191 -4.05 13.81 -21.38
N GLY A 192 -4.71 14.56 -20.50
CA GLY A 192 -5.87 15.38 -20.87
C GLY A 192 -5.55 16.53 -21.83
N LEU A 193 -4.28 16.90 -22.02
CA LEU A 193 -3.87 17.92 -23.00
C LEU A 193 -3.51 17.32 -24.37
N LYS A 194 -3.39 15.99 -24.47
CA LYS A 194 -3.13 15.30 -25.73
C LYS A 194 -4.44 15.00 -26.48
N PRO A 195 -4.41 14.94 -27.81
CA PRO A 195 -5.60 14.63 -28.61
C PRO A 195 -6.04 13.16 -28.45
N PHE A 196 -5.10 12.26 -28.19
CA PHE A 196 -5.30 10.81 -28.16
C PHE A 196 -4.58 10.20 -26.95
N PRO A 197 -5.08 9.08 -26.40
CA PRO A 197 -4.35 8.32 -25.39
C PRO A 197 -3.15 7.61 -26.02
N THR A 198 -2.10 7.37 -25.22
CA THR A 198 -0.88 6.69 -25.66
C THR A 198 -0.87 5.27 -25.10
N ASP A 199 -0.75 4.26 -25.96
CA ASP A 199 -0.65 2.85 -25.57
C ASP A 199 0.82 2.43 -25.54
N HIS A 200 1.35 2.12 -24.35
CA HIS A 200 2.72 1.63 -24.14
C HIS A 200 2.86 0.12 -24.37
N GLY A 201 1.79 -0.54 -24.81
CA GLY A 201 1.75 -1.95 -25.18
C GLY A 201 1.44 -2.89 -24.01
N PRO A 202 1.33 -4.19 -24.31
CA PRO A 202 1.09 -5.21 -23.30
C PRO A 202 2.34 -5.48 -22.45
N TRP A 203 2.13 -5.97 -21.23
CA TRP A 203 3.21 -6.56 -20.41
C TRP A 203 3.27 -8.08 -20.59
N ALA A 204 4.36 -8.72 -20.16
CA ALA A 204 4.52 -10.16 -20.32
C ALA A 204 3.55 -10.96 -19.43
N MET A 205 3.18 -12.18 -19.82
CA MET A 205 2.20 -13.01 -19.10
C MET A 205 2.64 -13.37 -17.67
N ASP A 206 3.96 -13.44 -17.45
CA ASP A 206 4.64 -13.74 -16.19
C ASP A 206 5.07 -12.48 -15.43
N GLU A 207 4.65 -11.31 -15.88
CA GLU A 207 5.04 -10.00 -15.35
C GLU A 207 3.84 -9.24 -14.76
N ASP A 208 4.06 -8.43 -13.73
CA ASP A 208 3.08 -7.45 -13.28
C ASP A 208 3.15 -6.17 -14.12
N TRP A 209 2.00 -5.54 -14.36
CA TRP A 209 1.93 -4.32 -15.15
C TRP A 209 2.76 -3.16 -14.56
N THR A 210 2.99 -3.19 -13.24
CA THR A 210 3.82 -2.19 -12.55
C THR A 210 5.28 -2.23 -12.99
N ASP A 211 5.81 -3.38 -13.40
CA ASP A 211 7.18 -3.51 -13.92
C ASP A 211 7.31 -2.91 -15.33
N ASN A 212 6.28 -3.08 -16.17
CA ASN A 212 6.20 -2.39 -17.45
C ASN A 212 6.15 -0.86 -17.26
N PHE A 213 5.35 -0.38 -16.31
CA PHE A 213 5.32 1.03 -15.94
C PHE A 213 6.69 1.54 -15.47
N ARG A 214 7.41 0.78 -14.64
CA ARG A 214 8.77 1.16 -14.19
C ARG A 214 9.73 1.34 -15.36
N ARG A 215 9.68 0.47 -16.39
CA ARG A 215 10.51 0.62 -17.60
C ARG A 215 10.18 1.90 -18.36
N VAL A 216 8.89 2.13 -18.64
CA VAL A 216 8.42 3.35 -19.34
C VAL A 216 8.87 4.60 -18.61
N MET A 217 8.75 4.62 -17.28
CA MET A 217 9.19 5.76 -16.46
C MET A 217 10.71 5.90 -16.39
N ALA A 218 11.48 4.82 -16.35
CA ALA A 218 12.94 4.86 -16.37
C ALA A 218 13.47 5.45 -17.68
N GLU A 219 12.87 5.07 -18.81
CA GLU A 219 13.16 5.63 -20.12
C GLU A 219 12.82 7.12 -20.16
N ARG A 220 11.61 7.51 -19.71
CA ARG A 220 11.14 8.91 -19.69
C ARG A 220 12.00 9.81 -18.80
N LEU A 221 12.50 9.29 -17.67
CA LEU A 221 13.39 10.03 -16.77
C LEU A 221 14.85 10.05 -17.25
N GLY A 222 15.16 9.44 -18.40
CA GLY A 222 16.47 9.49 -19.04
C GLY A 222 17.57 8.72 -18.31
N ARG A 223 17.22 7.77 -17.42
CA ARG A 223 18.21 7.03 -16.63
C ARG A 223 19.07 6.09 -17.48
N ASP A 224 18.53 5.55 -18.57
CA ASP A 224 19.26 4.67 -19.48
C ASP A 224 20.15 5.42 -20.49
N ALA A 225 20.00 6.75 -20.62
CA ALA A 225 20.74 7.56 -21.59
C ALA A 225 22.08 8.12 -21.04
N GLY A 226 22.45 7.84 -19.79
CA GLY A 226 23.69 8.32 -19.18
C GLY A 226 23.78 9.85 -18.98
N GLU A 227 22.75 10.61 -19.34
CA GLU A 227 22.62 12.04 -19.03
C GLU A 227 22.06 12.17 -17.61
N GLN A 228 22.87 12.67 -16.66
CA GLN A 228 22.40 13.01 -15.33
C GLN A 228 21.46 14.22 -15.41
N VAL A 229 20.17 13.95 -15.69
CA VAL A 229 19.12 14.95 -15.59
C VAL A 229 18.85 15.20 -14.10
N HIS A 230 19.55 16.17 -13.52
CA HIS A 230 19.33 16.65 -12.15
C HIS A 230 18.06 17.51 -12.02
N ASP A 231 17.03 17.27 -12.84
CA ASP A 231 15.75 17.99 -12.70
C ASP A 231 14.93 17.31 -11.60
N ILE A 232 14.82 17.98 -10.45
CA ILE A 232 14.06 17.50 -9.28
C ILE A 232 12.57 17.86 -9.34
N ARG A 233 12.10 18.48 -10.43
CA ARG A 233 10.75 19.06 -10.54
C ARG A 233 9.75 18.07 -11.13
N PHE A 234 9.70 16.87 -10.57
CA PHE A 234 8.68 15.88 -10.84
C PHE A 234 8.15 15.31 -9.53
N ASN A 235 6.94 14.79 -9.57
CA ASN A 235 6.35 14.05 -8.47
C ASN A 235 5.62 12.84 -9.06
N LEU A 236 5.68 11.72 -8.35
CA LEU A 236 5.04 10.48 -8.76
C LEU A 236 4.20 9.98 -7.60
N MET A 237 2.93 9.68 -7.86
CA MET A 237 2.00 9.13 -6.89
C MET A 237 1.35 7.86 -7.44
N ALA A 238 0.98 6.96 -6.54
CA ALA A 238 0.21 5.75 -6.83
C ALA A 238 -1.16 5.85 -6.18
N VAL A 239 -2.20 5.49 -6.92
CA VAL A 239 -3.55 5.31 -6.39
C VAL A 239 -3.67 3.85 -5.94
N VAL A 240 -3.90 3.62 -4.65
CA VAL A 240 -3.83 2.30 -4.01
C VAL A 240 -5.04 2.07 -3.11
N PRO A 241 -5.35 0.82 -2.73
CA PRO A 241 -6.36 0.56 -1.70
C PRO A 241 -6.00 1.23 -0.37
N ASP A 242 -7.01 1.60 0.42
CA ASP A 242 -6.79 2.11 1.78
C ASP A 242 -6.12 1.04 2.66
N ARG A 243 -4.87 1.29 3.05
CA ARG A 243 -4.06 0.37 3.85
C ARG A 243 -4.69 0.05 5.20
N ARG A 244 -5.45 1.00 5.79
CA ARG A 244 -6.09 0.80 7.08
C ARG A 244 -7.13 -0.30 7.04
N ILE A 245 -7.81 -0.49 5.90
CA ILE A 245 -8.80 -1.55 5.74
C ILE A 245 -8.11 -2.91 5.76
N ALA A 246 -7.05 -3.09 4.96
CA ALA A 246 -6.25 -4.32 4.93
C ALA A 246 -5.61 -4.63 6.30
N LEU A 247 -5.04 -3.63 6.96
CA LEU A 247 -4.46 -3.78 8.30
C LEU A 247 -5.51 -4.14 9.36
N THR A 248 -6.68 -3.51 9.33
CA THR A 248 -7.78 -3.82 10.25
C THR A 248 -8.29 -5.25 10.04
N GLN A 249 -8.45 -5.68 8.79
CA GLN A 249 -8.84 -7.06 8.47
C GLN A 249 -7.78 -8.06 8.94
N ARG A 250 -6.50 -7.79 8.66
CA ARG A 250 -5.37 -8.63 9.13
C ARG A 250 -5.35 -8.72 10.66
N LEU A 251 -5.52 -7.60 11.36
CA LEU A 251 -5.55 -7.55 12.81
C LEU A 251 -6.69 -8.39 13.39
N ASN A 252 -7.91 -8.22 12.87
CA ASN A 252 -9.07 -9.03 13.29
C ASN A 252 -8.82 -10.53 13.11
N MET A 253 -8.20 -10.92 11.99
CA MET A 253 -7.84 -12.33 11.72
C MET A 253 -6.79 -12.85 12.69
N LEU A 254 -5.75 -12.06 12.96
CA LEU A 254 -4.72 -12.40 13.93
C LEU A 254 -5.28 -12.55 15.34
N GLU A 255 -6.20 -11.68 15.78
CA GLU A 255 -6.86 -11.76 17.08
C GLU A 255 -7.76 -13.01 17.21
N ILE A 256 -8.49 -13.37 16.15
CA ILE A 256 -9.27 -14.61 16.10
C ILE A 256 -8.34 -15.83 16.22
N ASN A 257 -7.25 -15.85 15.45
CA ASN A 257 -6.26 -16.93 15.49
C ASN A 257 -5.58 -17.02 16.86
N GLN A 258 -5.22 -15.89 17.46
CA GLN A 258 -4.69 -15.79 18.82
C GLN A 258 -5.65 -16.44 19.82
N LYS A 259 -6.95 -16.12 19.74
CA LYS A 259 -7.97 -16.73 20.62
C LYS A 259 -8.04 -18.25 20.44
N ARG A 260 -8.05 -18.74 19.18
CA ARG A 260 -8.07 -20.18 18.87
C ARG A 260 -6.86 -20.91 19.44
N VAL A 261 -5.66 -20.38 19.25
CA VAL A 261 -4.42 -20.95 19.79
C VAL A 261 -4.44 -20.94 21.33
N LYS A 262 -4.92 -19.86 21.96
CA LYS A 262 -5.05 -19.75 23.43
C LYS A 262 -5.96 -20.84 23.99
N GLU A 263 -7.11 -21.07 23.35
CA GLU A 263 -8.04 -22.12 23.74
C GLU A 263 -7.42 -23.52 23.59
N ALA A 264 -6.66 -23.75 22.53
CA ALA A 264 -5.96 -25.02 22.31
C ALA A 264 -4.89 -25.30 23.37
N ILE A 265 -4.03 -24.30 23.65
CA ILE A 265 -3.04 -24.35 24.73
C ILE A 265 -3.73 -24.67 26.07
N SER A 266 -4.84 -24.00 26.38
CA SER A 266 -5.57 -24.22 27.63
C SER A 266 -6.15 -25.63 27.73
N LYS A 267 -6.75 -26.14 26.65
CA LYS A 267 -7.34 -27.50 26.60
C LYS A 267 -6.26 -28.57 26.76
N ILE A 268 -5.17 -28.49 25.99
CA ILE A 268 -4.04 -29.44 26.07
C ILE A 268 -3.38 -29.35 27.45
N GLY A 269 -3.13 -28.15 27.97
CA GLY A 269 -2.53 -27.96 29.29
C GLY A 269 -3.41 -28.52 30.43
N LYS A 270 -4.74 -28.35 30.37
CA LYS A 270 -5.67 -28.97 31.33
C LYS A 270 -5.62 -30.50 31.25
N HIS A 271 -5.58 -31.05 30.05
CA HIS A 271 -5.52 -32.50 29.85
C HIS A 271 -4.18 -33.09 30.35
N LEU A 272 -3.05 -32.44 30.05
CA LEU A 272 -1.73 -32.84 30.55
C LEU A 272 -1.70 -32.87 32.08
N ARG A 273 -2.23 -31.84 32.76
CA ARG A 273 -2.35 -31.85 34.23
C ARG A 273 -3.22 -32.99 34.75
N HIS A 274 -4.33 -33.30 34.09
CA HIS A 274 -5.20 -34.41 34.47
C HIS A 274 -4.49 -35.77 34.30
N LEU A 275 -3.76 -35.98 33.22
CA LEU A 275 -2.98 -37.22 33.01
C LEU A 275 -1.89 -37.38 34.06
N LEU A 276 -1.19 -36.30 34.40
CA LEU A 276 -0.16 -36.30 35.44
C LEU A 276 -0.73 -36.63 36.83
N ASN A 277 -1.87 -36.03 37.19
CA ASN A 277 -2.55 -36.32 38.46
C ASN A 277 -3.03 -37.79 38.53
N LYS A 278 -3.63 -38.31 37.45
CA LYS A 278 -4.09 -39.71 37.40
C LYS A 278 -2.93 -40.71 37.54
N ASN A 279 -1.76 -40.43 36.98
CA ASN A 279 -0.57 -41.26 37.18
C ASN A 279 -0.04 -41.21 38.61
N LYS A 280 -0.21 -40.09 39.30
CA LYS A 280 0.16 -39.94 40.71
C LYS A 280 -0.76 -40.76 41.61
N ASP A 281 -2.07 -40.71 41.35
CA ASP A 281 -3.06 -41.51 42.06
C ASP A 281 -2.85 -43.02 41.82
N PHE A 282 -2.52 -43.42 40.58
CA PHE A 282 -2.14 -44.81 40.27
C PHE A 282 -0.89 -45.24 41.05
N ASN A 283 0.16 -44.43 41.07
CA ASN A 283 1.40 -44.76 41.80
C ASN A 283 1.20 -44.83 43.32
N ASP A 284 0.35 -43.98 43.91
CA ASP A 284 -0.01 -44.04 45.33
C ASP A 284 -0.86 -45.28 45.65
N GLU A 285 -1.72 -45.73 44.74
CA GLU A 285 -2.47 -46.99 44.89
C GLU A 285 -1.56 -48.23 44.75
N THR A 286 -0.58 -48.24 43.83
CA THR A 286 0.38 -49.36 43.71
C THR A 286 1.35 -49.44 44.89
N MET A 287 1.76 -48.30 45.44
CA MET A 287 2.59 -48.24 46.66
C MET A 287 1.83 -48.70 47.90
N SER A 288 0.51 -48.52 47.93
CA SER A 288 -0.36 -49.00 49.02
C SER A 288 -0.64 -50.51 48.96
N GLN A 289 -0.41 -51.17 47.81
CA GLN A 289 -0.58 -52.62 47.64
C GLN A 289 0.72 -53.43 47.74
N ASN A 290 1.90 -52.79 47.76
CA ASN A 290 3.21 -53.47 47.80
C ASN A 290 3.89 -53.51 49.19
N ASN A 291 3.13 -53.48 50.28
CA ASN A 291 3.67 -53.73 51.64
C ASN A 291 3.84 -55.24 51.92
N GLY A 292 4.68 -55.90 51.11
CA GLY A 292 5.06 -57.30 51.31
C GLY A 292 6.31 -57.70 50.55
N THR A 293 7.45 -57.68 51.27
CA THR A 293 8.75 -58.33 51.00
C THR A 293 9.83 -57.59 50.17
N ASP A 294 10.83 -57.13 50.93
CA ASP A 294 12.27 -56.93 50.70
C ASP A 294 12.87 -56.76 49.29
N GLY A 295 13.51 -55.60 49.13
CA GLY A 295 14.91 -55.50 48.72
C GLY A 295 15.22 -55.50 47.23
N ILE A 296 15.44 -54.31 46.66
CA ILE A 296 16.63 -53.91 45.87
C ILE A 296 16.40 -52.48 45.38
N SER A 297 17.49 -51.70 45.38
CA SER A 297 17.63 -50.30 44.96
C SER A 297 16.81 -49.89 43.73
N ASP A 298 15.94 -48.90 43.89
CA ASP A 298 15.51 -48.05 42.78
C ASP A 298 15.77 -46.58 43.12
N ASN A 299 16.77 -46.01 42.45
CA ASN A 299 16.92 -44.57 42.25
C ASN A 299 15.73 -44.10 41.38
N CYS A 300 14.52 -44.07 41.95
CA CYS A 300 13.40 -43.39 41.34
C CYS A 300 13.67 -41.88 41.48
N ILE A 301 14.32 -41.31 40.47
CA ILE A 301 14.44 -39.87 40.31
C ILE A 301 13.01 -39.33 40.25
N GLN A 302 12.54 -38.74 41.35
CA GLN A 302 11.31 -37.95 41.36
C GLN A 302 11.55 -36.74 40.46
N ILE A 303 11.27 -36.88 39.17
CA ILE A 303 11.23 -35.74 38.25
C ILE A 303 10.03 -34.92 38.68
N SER A 304 10.28 -33.78 39.34
CA SER A 304 9.22 -32.88 39.80
C SER A 304 8.33 -32.48 38.62
N GLU A 305 7.04 -32.27 38.88
CA GLU A 305 6.05 -31.78 37.90
C GLU A 305 6.55 -30.58 37.07
N ASP A 306 7.31 -29.69 37.72
CA ASP A 306 7.96 -28.54 37.08
C ASP A 306 9.10 -28.92 36.14
N ALA A 307 9.82 -30.02 36.39
CA ALA A 307 10.98 -30.43 35.59
C ALA A 307 10.59 -31.08 34.27
N THR A 308 9.48 -31.82 34.21
CA THR A 308 8.92 -32.38 32.97
C THR A 308 8.25 -31.31 32.11
N LEU A 309 7.54 -30.35 32.72
CA LEU A 309 7.01 -29.19 32.00
C LEU A 309 8.14 -28.30 31.47
N ASN A 310 9.15 -28.01 32.28
CA ASN A 310 10.33 -27.25 31.86
C ASN A 310 11.16 -27.98 30.78
N ALA A 311 11.25 -29.31 30.80
CA ALA A 311 11.95 -30.07 29.77
C ALA A 311 11.19 -30.10 28.42
N LEU A 312 9.85 -30.09 28.46
CA LEU A 312 9.01 -29.95 27.26
C LEU A 312 9.04 -28.52 26.70
N ASP A 313 9.11 -27.51 27.57
CA ASP A 313 9.29 -26.10 27.18
C ASP A 313 10.71 -25.80 26.67
N ALA A 314 11.73 -26.56 27.11
CA ALA A 314 13.13 -26.40 26.70
C ALA A 314 13.50 -27.07 25.36
N SER A 315 12.56 -27.77 24.71
CA SER A 315 12.82 -28.37 23.39
C SER A 315 12.95 -27.26 22.35
N GLU A 316 14.13 -27.11 21.74
CA GLU A 316 14.38 -26.10 20.70
C GLU A 316 13.40 -26.29 19.53
N VAL A 317 12.50 -25.33 19.36
CA VAL A 317 11.49 -25.33 18.30
C VAL A 317 12.07 -24.59 17.09
N SER A 318 12.23 -25.31 15.99
CA SER A 318 12.59 -24.73 14.69
C SER A 318 11.50 -23.78 14.20
N SER A 319 11.92 -22.70 13.53
CA SER A 319 11.05 -21.65 13.00
C SER A 319 9.84 -22.22 12.24
N LEU A 320 8.63 -21.98 12.77
CA LEU A 320 7.38 -22.43 12.19
C LEU A 320 6.92 -21.47 11.09
N ASP A 321 6.91 -21.93 9.85
CA ASP A 321 6.53 -21.14 8.67
C ASP A 321 5.01 -21.21 8.41
N ILE A 322 4.21 -20.70 9.34
CA ILE A 322 2.74 -20.60 9.21
C ILE A 322 2.39 -19.16 8.87
N ASP A 323 1.59 -18.97 7.83
CA ASP A 323 0.99 -17.68 7.52
C ASP A 323 -0.25 -17.46 8.41
N PHE A 324 -0.13 -16.54 9.36
CA PHE A 324 -1.14 -16.23 10.36
C PHE A 324 -2.26 -15.31 9.86
N THR A 325 -2.15 -14.82 8.62
CA THR A 325 -3.12 -13.87 8.04
C THR A 325 -4.37 -14.55 7.49
N HIS A 326 -4.31 -15.87 7.31
CA HIS A 326 -5.42 -16.70 6.86
C HIS A 326 -6.17 -17.34 8.04
N SER A 327 -7.39 -17.80 7.80
CA SER A 327 -8.19 -18.42 8.86
C SER A 327 -7.66 -19.81 9.21
N ILE A 328 -7.39 -20.04 10.50
CA ILE A 328 -6.77 -21.28 10.98
C ILE A 328 -7.77 -22.09 11.82
N THR A 329 -8.01 -23.35 11.47
CA THR A 329 -8.80 -24.29 12.27
C THR A 329 -7.88 -25.17 13.12
N ILE A 330 -8.23 -25.38 14.39
CA ILE A 330 -7.45 -26.21 15.32
C ILE A 330 -8.30 -27.38 15.81
N GLU A 331 -7.85 -28.60 15.55
CA GLU A 331 -8.46 -29.85 16.03
C GLU A 331 -7.59 -30.48 17.14
N ILE A 332 -8.23 -30.94 18.21
CA ILE A 332 -7.60 -31.60 19.36
C ILE A 332 -8.25 -32.98 19.51
N GLY A 333 -7.45 -34.04 19.65
CA GLY A 333 -7.95 -35.41 19.74
C GLY A 333 -8.78 -35.68 21.00
N SER A 334 -9.88 -36.43 20.85
CA SER A 334 -10.65 -37.03 21.95
C SER A 334 -10.10 -38.43 22.29
N MET A 335 -10.01 -38.78 23.57
CA MET A 335 -9.58 -40.12 24.02
C MET A 335 -10.67 -41.20 23.88
N GLU A 336 -11.88 -40.89 23.43
CA GLU A 336 -12.94 -41.90 23.30
C GLU A 336 -13.01 -42.46 21.88
N ARG A 337 -12.12 -43.40 21.57
CA ARG A 337 -12.51 -44.54 20.73
C ARG A 337 -12.21 -45.83 21.48
N ALA A 338 -13.27 -46.34 22.09
CA ALA A 338 -13.34 -47.72 22.51
C ALA A 338 -13.34 -48.61 21.26
N GLN A 339 -12.41 -49.56 21.24
CA GLN A 339 -12.49 -50.84 20.55
C GLN A 339 -12.48 -50.84 19.01
N PHE A 340 -11.56 -51.64 18.47
CA PHE A 340 -11.76 -52.33 17.20
C PHE A 340 -13.16 -52.96 17.20
N ASP A 341 -14.07 -52.45 16.37
CA ASP A 341 -15.30 -53.16 16.02
C ASP A 341 -15.23 -53.56 14.54
N ASN A 342 -15.31 -54.87 14.32
CA ASN A 342 -14.98 -55.57 13.08
C ASN A 342 -16.20 -55.67 12.14
N SER A 343 -17.04 -54.64 12.08
CA SER A 343 -18.11 -54.55 11.08
C SER A 343 -18.74 -53.14 11.07
N LEU A 344 -18.69 -52.42 9.95
CA LEU A 344 -19.90 -52.20 9.13
C LEU A 344 -19.63 -51.37 7.87
N SER A 345 -20.47 -51.72 6.89
CA SER A 345 -20.85 -51.18 5.58
C SER A 345 -20.78 -49.67 5.31
N LEU A 346 -20.46 -49.41 4.03
CA LEU A 346 -20.50 -48.13 3.31
C LEU A 346 -21.91 -47.54 3.19
N ALA A 347 -21.98 -46.21 3.29
CA ALA A 347 -23.06 -45.41 2.72
C ALA A 347 -22.53 -44.69 1.48
N ASP A 348 -23.24 -44.80 0.36
CA ASP A 348 -23.02 -44.03 -0.87
C ASP A 348 -23.93 -42.77 -0.89
N PRO A 349 -23.77 -41.85 -1.85
CA PRO A 349 -22.75 -40.82 -1.91
C PRO A 349 -23.38 -39.42 -1.68
N VAL A 350 -22.61 -38.48 -1.12
CA VAL A 350 -22.99 -37.05 -1.17
C VAL A 350 -21.88 -36.25 -1.86
N GLU A 351 -22.35 -35.58 -2.91
CA GLU A 351 -21.82 -34.50 -3.75
C GLU A 351 -20.98 -33.41 -3.03
N PRO A 352 -20.30 -32.51 -3.78
CA PRO A 352 -18.89 -32.07 -3.72
C PRO A 352 -18.39 -31.53 -2.36
N THR A 353 -18.52 -32.36 -1.32
CA THR A 353 -17.82 -32.31 -0.04
C THR A 353 -16.78 -33.43 -0.05
N THR A 354 -15.75 -33.30 -0.87
CA THR A 354 -14.76 -34.36 -1.06
C THR A 354 -13.82 -34.46 0.15
N LEU A 355 -13.76 -35.64 0.77
CA LEU A 355 -12.90 -35.96 1.91
C LEU A 355 -11.41 -35.71 1.62
N LEU A 356 -10.82 -34.77 2.36
CA LEU A 356 -9.37 -34.55 2.44
C LEU A 356 -8.69 -35.74 3.15
N LYS A 357 -7.71 -36.36 2.48
CA LYS A 357 -6.90 -37.46 3.04
C LYS A 357 -5.54 -36.93 3.51
N PHE A 358 -5.25 -37.12 4.80
CA PHE A 358 -3.99 -36.75 5.45
C PHE A 358 -3.04 -37.94 5.44
N VAL A 359 -1.83 -37.79 4.91
CA VAL A 359 -0.87 -38.90 4.79
C VAL A 359 0.50 -38.51 5.35
N THR A 360 1.02 -39.29 6.28
CA THR A 360 2.40 -39.16 6.77
C THR A 360 3.37 -39.89 5.83
N ILE A 361 4.51 -39.30 5.52
CA ILE A 361 5.56 -39.89 4.68
C ILE A 361 6.85 -40.01 5.50
N ASN A 362 7.56 -41.14 5.45
CA ASN A 362 8.84 -41.32 6.13
C ASN A 362 10.01 -40.67 5.36
N GLY A 363 11.22 -40.73 5.93
CA GLY A 363 12.45 -40.25 5.27
C GLY A 363 12.85 -41.01 3.99
N GLU A 364 12.11 -42.04 3.61
CA GLU A 364 12.31 -42.89 2.44
C GLU A 364 11.12 -42.80 1.44
N ASN A 365 10.25 -41.80 1.60
CA ASN A 365 9.06 -41.57 0.75
C ASN A 365 7.96 -42.64 0.80
N GLU A 366 7.88 -43.43 1.87
CA GLU A 366 6.80 -44.39 2.10
C GLU A 366 5.65 -43.79 2.92
N ILE A 367 4.43 -44.07 2.49
CA ILE A 367 3.17 -43.66 3.13
C ILE A 367 2.96 -44.48 4.42
N LEU A 368 3.07 -43.83 5.58
CA LEU A 368 3.08 -44.53 6.88
C LEU A 368 1.72 -44.63 7.60
N SER A 369 0.80 -43.66 7.49
CA SER A 369 -0.61 -43.74 8.02
C SER A 369 -1.32 -42.37 8.04
N GLU A 370 -2.62 -42.39 8.36
CA GLU A 370 -3.50 -41.25 8.65
C GLU A 370 -3.11 -40.52 9.95
N ILE A 371 -3.01 -39.19 9.90
CA ILE A 371 -2.66 -38.36 11.06
C ILE A 371 -3.93 -37.93 11.82
N TYR A 372 -4.06 -38.36 13.06
CA TYR A 372 -5.07 -37.87 14.00
C TYR A 372 -4.39 -37.13 15.15
N PRO A 373 -4.89 -35.94 15.57
CA PRO A 373 -4.38 -35.28 16.77
C PRO A 373 -4.57 -36.20 17.98
N THR A 374 -3.57 -36.29 18.84
CA THR A 374 -3.65 -36.99 20.13
C THR A 374 -4.19 -36.04 21.21
N SER A 375 -4.42 -36.54 22.42
CA SER A 375 -4.85 -35.68 23.54
C SER A 375 -3.77 -34.69 24.02
N THR A 376 -2.55 -34.80 23.50
CA THR A 376 -1.39 -33.97 23.81
C THR A 376 -0.88 -33.15 22.62
N THR A 377 -1.52 -33.26 21.46
CA THR A 377 -1.13 -32.56 20.23
C THR A 377 -2.33 -31.89 19.55
N ALA A 378 -2.09 -30.77 18.88
CA ALA A 378 -3.09 -30.06 18.10
C ALA A 378 -2.76 -30.12 16.60
N LEU A 379 -3.77 -30.40 15.79
CA LEU A 379 -3.68 -30.31 14.33
C LEU A 379 -4.14 -28.90 13.91
N VAL A 380 -3.26 -28.14 13.26
CA VAL A 380 -3.50 -26.75 12.85
C VAL A 380 -3.62 -26.70 11.32
N LYS A 381 -4.78 -26.28 10.81
CA LYS A 381 -5.15 -26.28 9.38
C LYS A 381 -5.42 -24.85 8.91
N SER A 382 -4.91 -24.43 7.76
CA SER A 382 -5.41 -23.23 7.07
C SER A 382 -6.66 -23.61 6.27
N ASN A 383 -7.71 -22.79 6.29
CA ASN A 383 -8.97 -23.11 5.62
C ASN A 383 -8.92 -22.95 4.08
N ASP A 384 -7.99 -22.16 3.55
CA ASP A 384 -7.90 -21.84 2.12
C ASP A 384 -6.99 -22.78 1.32
N MET A 385 -6.38 -23.77 1.99
CA MET A 385 -5.50 -24.74 1.34
C MET A 385 -6.12 -26.14 1.41
N PRO A 386 -6.36 -26.82 0.26
CA PRO A 386 -6.64 -28.24 0.30
C PRO A 386 -5.42 -28.94 0.91
N ILE A 387 -5.63 -29.66 2.00
CA ILE A 387 -4.57 -30.40 2.67
C ILE A 387 -4.29 -31.64 1.82
N VAL A 388 -3.44 -31.46 0.82
CA VAL A 388 -2.82 -32.51 0.03
C VAL A 388 -1.35 -32.49 0.40
N LEU A 389 -0.92 -33.51 1.15
CA LEU A 389 0.49 -33.82 1.33
C LEU A 389 0.96 -34.58 0.09
N CYS A 390 1.40 -33.84 -0.93
CA CYS A 390 2.22 -34.35 -2.03
C CYS A 390 3.23 -33.27 -2.46
N THR A 391 4.50 -33.63 -2.41
CA THR A 391 5.64 -32.91 -3.00
C THR A 391 5.57 -32.95 -4.54
N GLU A 392 5.94 -31.86 -5.21
CA GLU A 392 6.25 -31.89 -6.64
C GLU A 392 7.72 -31.53 -6.87
N VAL A 393 8.35 -32.25 -7.80
CA VAL A 393 9.77 -32.17 -8.14
C VAL A 393 10.00 -30.95 -9.02
N ILE A 394 10.66 -29.92 -8.48
CA ILE A 394 11.42 -28.94 -9.27
C ILE A 394 12.83 -28.85 -8.66
N PRO A 395 13.92 -28.98 -9.44
CA PRO A 395 15.25 -29.29 -8.89
C PRO A 395 15.98 -28.17 -8.13
N GLU A 396 15.39 -26.98 -7.98
CA GLU A 396 16.16 -25.76 -7.63
C GLU A 396 15.72 -24.99 -6.36
N GLN A 397 14.77 -25.49 -5.56
CA GLN A 397 14.41 -24.83 -4.28
C GLN A 397 14.57 -25.74 -3.06
N PRO A 398 15.16 -25.26 -1.95
CA PRO A 398 15.25 -26.03 -0.70
C PRO A 398 13.87 -26.20 -0.06
N TYR A 399 13.59 -27.42 0.42
CA TYR A 399 12.33 -27.86 1.02
C TYR A 399 11.80 -26.93 2.11
N ARG A 400 10.51 -26.55 2.06
CA ARG A 400 9.76 -26.01 3.22
C ARG A 400 8.76 -27.06 3.72
N MET A 401 9.15 -27.87 4.70
CA MET A 401 8.19 -28.73 5.41
C MET A 401 7.33 -27.90 6.36
N ARG A 402 5.99 -27.89 6.19
CA ARG A 402 5.06 -27.27 7.14
C ARG A 402 4.56 -28.31 8.13
N LYS A 403 4.99 -28.21 9.38
CA LYS A 403 4.53 -29.07 10.48
C LYS A 403 3.06 -28.74 10.78
N LEU A 404 2.18 -29.73 10.71
CA LEU A 404 0.74 -29.58 10.97
C LEU A 404 0.33 -29.99 12.40
N LEU A 405 1.18 -30.78 13.07
CA LEU A 405 1.00 -31.26 14.44
C LEU A 405 1.85 -30.45 15.41
N PHE A 406 1.23 -29.87 16.43
CA PHE A 406 1.88 -29.00 17.40
C PHE A 406 1.77 -29.58 18.80
N THR A 407 2.90 -29.65 19.50
CA THR A 407 2.96 -29.92 20.94
C THR A 407 2.57 -28.69 21.77
N HIS A 408 2.40 -28.84 23.09
CA HIS A 408 2.08 -27.71 23.97
C HIS A 408 3.13 -26.58 23.90
N SER A 409 4.42 -26.91 23.94
CA SER A 409 5.53 -25.95 23.83
C SER A 409 5.54 -25.25 22.45
N GLU A 410 5.30 -25.99 21.38
CA GLU A 410 5.21 -25.41 20.02
C GLU A 410 3.99 -24.51 19.83
N LEU A 411 2.86 -24.81 20.49
CA LEU A 411 1.72 -23.91 20.53
C LEU A 411 2.04 -22.63 21.33
N ASN A 412 2.82 -22.71 22.40
CA ASN A 412 3.29 -21.52 23.14
C ASN A 412 4.23 -20.65 22.30
N SER A 413 5.11 -21.27 21.51
CA SER A 413 5.95 -20.57 20.52
C SER A 413 5.09 -19.91 19.43
N LEU A 414 4.13 -20.65 18.87
CA LEU A 414 3.14 -20.13 17.91
C LEU A 414 2.36 -18.93 18.47
N MET A 415 1.91 -19.01 19.72
CA MET A 415 1.24 -17.90 20.42
C MET A 415 2.14 -16.67 20.51
N SER A 416 3.42 -16.86 20.84
CA SER A 416 4.38 -15.75 20.94
C SER A 416 4.59 -15.05 19.59
N SER A 417 4.70 -15.82 18.50
CA SER A 417 4.78 -15.28 17.13
C SER A 417 3.52 -14.50 16.75
N ILE A 418 2.33 -15.04 17.03
CA ILE A 418 1.06 -14.34 16.76
C ILE A 418 0.96 -13.04 17.56
N ILE A 419 1.38 -13.02 18.83
CA ILE A 419 1.39 -11.80 19.65
C ILE A 419 2.31 -10.73 19.03
N SER A 420 3.50 -11.11 18.57
CA SER A 420 4.43 -10.20 17.90
C SER A 420 3.83 -9.63 16.61
N GLU A 421 3.17 -10.47 15.80
CA GLU A 421 2.48 -10.04 14.57
C GLU A 421 1.29 -9.12 14.85
N VAL A 422 0.50 -9.40 15.89
CA VAL A 422 -0.60 -8.51 16.35
C VAL A 422 -0.05 -7.14 16.73
N GLN A 423 1.04 -7.09 17.51
CA GLN A 423 1.67 -5.83 17.92
C GLN A 423 2.19 -5.04 16.72
N SER A 424 2.87 -5.72 15.79
CA SER A 424 3.38 -5.11 14.55
C SER A 424 2.25 -4.56 13.68
N CYS A 425 1.20 -5.35 13.46
CA CYS A 425 0.04 -4.96 12.66
C CYS A 425 -0.74 -3.80 13.31
N GLN A 426 -0.90 -3.82 14.64
CA GLN A 426 -1.52 -2.73 15.39
C GLN A 426 -0.71 -1.43 15.29
N GLN A 427 0.62 -1.51 15.40
CA GLN A 427 1.48 -0.33 15.24
C GLN A 427 1.36 0.25 13.83
N ALA A 428 1.43 -0.60 12.79
CA ALA A 428 1.27 -0.15 11.41
C ALA A 428 -0.11 0.50 11.16
N LEU A 429 -1.18 -0.02 11.78
CA LEU A 429 -2.51 0.58 11.71
C LEU A 429 -2.55 1.95 12.41
N ASN A 430 -1.90 2.09 13.56
CA ASN A 430 -1.80 3.37 14.26
C ASN A 430 -1.02 4.39 13.41
N ASP A 431 0.10 4.00 12.81
CA ASP A 431 0.91 4.87 11.95
C ASP A 431 0.10 5.38 10.74
N GLU A 432 -0.70 4.52 10.08
CA GLU A 432 -1.58 4.94 8.98
C GLU A 432 -2.75 5.82 9.44
N ASN A 433 -3.24 5.64 10.67
CA ASN A 433 -4.25 6.54 11.25
C ASN A 433 -3.67 7.91 11.58
N ASP A 434 -2.50 7.96 12.22
CA ASP A 434 -1.79 9.20 12.54
C ASP A 434 -1.43 9.98 11.27
N LYS A 435 -0.98 9.28 10.22
CA LYS A 435 -0.76 9.83 8.89
C LYS A 435 -2.04 10.42 8.30
N ARG A 436 -3.18 9.72 8.42
CA ARG A 436 -4.48 10.23 7.94
C ARG A 436 -4.91 11.49 8.70
N ASP A 437 -4.68 11.55 10.00
CA ASP A 437 -5.01 12.73 10.79
C ASP A 437 -4.07 13.90 10.49
N MET A 438 -2.78 13.62 10.22
CA MET A 438 -1.84 14.61 9.71
C MET A 438 -2.33 15.23 8.40
N TYR A 439 -2.83 14.43 7.45
CA TYR A 439 -3.39 14.93 6.19
C TYR A 439 -4.53 15.93 6.42
N LYS A 440 -5.44 15.66 7.36
CA LYS A 440 -6.53 16.58 7.70
C LYS A 440 -6.00 17.88 8.31
N VAL A 441 -5.03 17.79 9.22
CA VAL A 441 -4.42 18.96 9.86
C VAL A 441 -3.69 19.82 8.83
N ASP A 442 -2.92 19.20 7.94
CA ASP A 442 -2.18 19.90 6.90
C ASP A 442 -3.12 20.53 5.87
N ASP A 443 -4.21 19.87 5.51
CA ASP A 443 -5.23 20.46 4.63
C ASP A 443 -5.94 21.66 5.27
N CYS A 444 -6.30 21.56 6.56
CA CYS A 444 -6.84 22.69 7.32
C CYS A 444 -5.85 23.86 7.33
N ARG A 445 -4.56 23.60 7.54
CA ARG A 445 -3.51 24.64 7.53
C ARG A 445 -3.32 25.25 6.15
N ARG A 446 -3.36 24.43 5.10
CA ARG A 446 -3.16 24.82 3.69
C ARG A 446 -4.27 25.74 3.19
N THR A 447 -5.51 25.42 3.53
CA THR A 447 -6.71 26.13 3.07
C THR A 447 -7.05 27.36 3.94
N HIS A 448 -6.45 27.50 5.12
CA HIS A 448 -6.70 28.62 6.04
C HIS A 448 -6.13 29.95 5.53
N ASN A 449 -6.91 31.04 5.70
CA ASN A 449 -6.45 32.39 5.39
C ASN A 449 -5.79 33.04 6.62
N TYR A 450 -4.47 33.09 6.62
CA TYR A 450 -3.68 33.67 7.72
C TYR A 450 -3.61 35.20 7.74
N ASP A 451 -4.21 35.93 6.79
CA ASP A 451 -4.10 37.39 6.71
C ASP A 451 -4.52 38.08 8.02
N GLU A 452 -5.67 37.71 8.57
CA GLU A 452 -6.20 38.29 9.81
C GLU A 452 -5.31 37.95 11.02
N PHE A 453 -4.84 36.71 11.10
CA PHE A 453 -3.92 36.26 12.14
C PHE A 453 -2.60 37.06 12.08
N ILE A 454 -2.01 37.21 10.89
CA ILE A 454 -0.75 37.94 10.69
C ILE A 454 -0.93 39.42 11.05
N CYS A 455 -1.99 40.07 10.57
CA CYS A 455 -2.27 41.47 10.87
C CYS A 455 -2.44 41.70 12.38
N THR A 456 -3.18 40.83 13.06
CA THR A 456 -3.40 40.91 14.51
C THR A 456 -2.10 40.66 15.27
N PHE A 457 -1.34 39.64 14.89
CA PHE A 457 -0.06 39.30 15.52
C PHE A 457 0.95 40.45 15.41
N LEU A 458 1.09 41.05 14.23
CA LEU A 458 1.95 42.22 14.01
C LEU A 458 1.49 43.44 14.83
N SER A 459 0.18 43.66 14.92
CA SER A 459 -0.39 44.76 15.73
C SER A 459 -0.06 44.57 17.22
N MET A 460 -0.22 43.36 17.75
CA MET A 460 0.14 43.03 19.14
C MET A 460 1.64 43.19 19.43
N LEU A 461 2.52 42.81 18.48
CA LEU A 461 3.96 43.01 18.62
C LEU A 461 4.35 44.50 18.61
N ALA A 462 3.64 45.31 17.80
CA ALA A 462 3.84 46.75 17.75
C ALA A 462 3.41 47.41 19.08
N GLU A 463 2.25 47.04 19.62
CA GLU A 463 1.75 47.54 20.91
C GLU A 463 2.69 47.20 22.08
N ARG A 464 3.32 46.02 22.05
CA ARG A 464 4.32 45.61 23.04
C ARG A 464 5.68 46.28 22.86
N GLY A 465 5.88 47.07 21.80
CA GLY A 465 7.14 47.76 21.51
C GLY A 465 8.29 46.86 21.02
N VAL A 466 8.06 45.55 20.85
CA VAL A 466 9.12 44.58 20.48
C VAL A 466 9.28 44.39 18.97
N LEU A 467 8.31 44.84 18.16
CA LEU A 467 8.33 44.62 16.71
C LEU A 467 9.57 45.21 16.03
N GLY A 468 9.98 46.43 16.42
CA GLY A 468 11.13 47.12 15.83
C GLY A 468 12.45 46.35 16.01
N GLU A 469 12.67 45.81 17.21
CA GLU A 469 13.87 45.02 17.54
C GLU A 469 13.92 43.72 16.73
N LEU A 470 12.79 43.02 16.62
CA LEU A 470 12.68 41.77 15.87
C LEU A 470 12.93 41.98 14.37
N VAL A 471 12.41 43.07 13.80
CA VAL A 471 12.65 43.42 12.39
C VAL A 471 14.12 43.76 12.16
N ALA A 472 14.74 44.54 13.05
CA ALA A 472 16.16 44.88 12.97
C ALA A 472 17.04 43.63 13.01
N ALA A 473 16.79 42.73 13.96
CA ALA A 473 17.53 41.46 14.09
C ALA A 473 17.44 40.59 12.83
N GLN A 474 16.27 40.54 12.17
CA GLN A 474 16.10 39.78 10.95
C GLN A 474 16.83 40.40 9.74
N LEU A 475 16.86 41.74 9.65
CA LEU A 475 17.62 42.45 8.63
C LEU A 475 19.13 42.22 8.77
N GLU A 476 19.64 42.15 9.99
CA GLU A 476 21.04 41.84 10.28
C GLU A 476 21.42 40.40 9.89
N ARG A 477 20.57 39.43 10.23
CA ARG A 477 20.74 38.02 9.81
C ARG A 477 20.81 37.89 8.28
N GLY A 478 19.96 38.62 7.56
CA GLY A 478 19.96 38.64 6.09
C GLY A 478 21.25 39.23 5.48
N ARG A 479 21.89 40.21 6.13
CA ARG A 479 23.15 40.82 5.67
C ARG A 479 24.34 39.88 5.87
N SER A 480 24.39 39.16 6.98
CA SER A 480 25.48 38.22 7.30
C SER A 480 25.55 37.02 6.34
N ALA A 481 24.40 36.46 5.94
CA ALA A 481 24.33 35.37 4.96
C ALA A 481 24.76 35.79 3.54
N ARG A 482 24.47 37.05 3.13
CA ARG A 482 24.82 37.58 1.80
C ARG A 482 26.32 37.87 1.65
N ALA A 483 27.01 38.18 2.76
CA ALA A 483 28.47 38.40 2.77
C ALA A 483 29.26 37.10 2.50
N ARG A 484 28.78 35.94 2.98
CA ARG A 484 29.43 34.63 2.76
C ARG A 484 29.30 34.09 1.32
N ARG A 485 28.39 34.61 0.49
CA ARG A 485 28.14 34.12 -0.88
C ARG A 485 28.91 34.83 -1.99
N ARG A 486 29.74 35.84 -1.69
CA ARG A 486 30.61 36.47 -2.71
C ARG A 486 31.82 35.57 -3.00
N ARG A 487 31.68 34.64 -3.96
CA ARG A 487 32.83 33.93 -4.55
C ARG A 487 33.78 34.94 -5.24
N PRO A 488 35.11 34.74 -5.20
CA PRO A 488 36.05 35.60 -5.89
C PRO A 488 35.82 35.55 -7.41
N ARG A 489 35.83 36.71 -8.08
CA ARG A 489 35.75 36.76 -9.56
C ARG A 489 36.96 36.03 -10.17
N PRO A 490 36.78 35.18 -11.20
CA PRO A 490 37.90 34.58 -11.90
C PRO A 490 38.69 35.67 -12.64
N ARG A 491 40.03 35.61 -12.56
CA ARG A 491 40.91 36.50 -13.35
C ARG A 491 40.68 36.28 -14.85
N PRO A 492 40.72 37.32 -15.70
CA PRO A 492 40.53 37.17 -17.13
C PRO A 492 41.63 36.30 -17.74
N ARG A 493 41.26 35.29 -18.54
CA ARG A 493 42.21 34.50 -19.34
C ARG A 493 42.80 35.37 -20.46
N ALA A 494 44.13 35.31 -20.62
CA ALA A 494 44.85 36.01 -21.69
C ALA A 494 44.40 35.52 -23.08
N ARG A 495 44.22 36.45 -24.02
CA ARG A 495 43.82 36.16 -25.41
C ARG A 495 44.93 35.37 -26.14
N PRO A 496 44.60 34.35 -26.95
CA PRO A 496 45.58 33.66 -27.79
C PRO A 496 46.05 34.56 -28.94
N ARG A 497 47.35 34.51 -29.25
CA ARG A 497 47.95 35.18 -30.43
C ARG A 497 47.42 34.59 -31.74
N PRO A 498 47.24 35.39 -32.80
CA PRO A 498 46.73 34.89 -34.09
C PRO A 498 47.80 34.05 -34.81
N ARG A 499 47.38 32.93 -35.40
CA ARG A 499 48.22 32.07 -36.26
C ARG A 499 48.53 32.74 -37.60
N PRO A 500 49.73 32.53 -38.19
CA PRO A 500 50.12 33.17 -39.44
C PRO A 500 49.37 32.58 -40.64
N ARG A 501 49.01 33.46 -41.59
CA ARG A 501 48.41 33.11 -42.88
C ARG A 501 49.42 32.33 -43.73
N ALA A 502 49.08 31.12 -44.14
CA ALA A 502 49.76 30.44 -45.24
C ALA A 502 49.33 31.07 -46.58
N ARG A 503 50.32 31.40 -47.41
CA ARG A 503 50.16 31.93 -48.77
C ARG A 503 50.12 30.76 -49.76
N LYS A 504 49.14 30.85 -50.67
CA LYS A 504 48.94 30.17 -51.96
C LYS A 504 48.82 28.66 -51.97
#